data_AF-A0A6I5C1R1-F1
#
_entry.id   AF-A0A6I5C1R1-F1
#
_cell.length_a   1.000
_cell.length_b   1.000
_cell.length_c   1.000
_cell.angle_alpha   90.00
_cell.angle_beta   90.00
_cell.angle_gamma   90.00
#
_symmetry.space_group_name_H-M   'P 1'
#
loop_
_entity.id
_entity.type
_entity.pdbx_description
1 polymer ?
#
loop_
_entity_poly.entity_id
_entity_poly.type
_entity_poly.pdbx_seq_one_letter_code
_entity_poly.pdbx_strand_id
1 'polypeptide(L)' 'MDKQTVIDEAARELLAHGGPACLTDPHVPLAAVERAFEAGATADEIAAEMRRQRTAQS' A
#
# COMPACT_ATOMS: atom_id res chain seq x y z
N MET A 1 -2.76 11.82 10.72
CA MET A 1 -2.40 11.44 9.34
C MET A 1 -3.70 11.31 8.57
N ASP A 2 -3.80 11.84 7.36
CA ASP A 2 -5.03 11.71 6.57
C ASP A 2 -5.12 10.32 5.90
N LYS A 3 -6.34 9.94 5.49
CA LYS A 3 -6.62 8.65 4.85
C LYS A 3 -5.80 8.45 3.56
N GLN A 4 -5.55 9.51 2.79
CA GLN A 4 -4.79 9.39 1.55
C GLN A 4 -3.31 9.09 1.83
N THR A 5 -2.72 9.70 2.86
CA THR A 5 -1.32 9.51 3.24
C THR A 5 -1.06 8.06 3.66
N VAL A 6 -1.98 7.42 4.41
CA VAL A 6 -1.83 6.00 4.78
C VAL A 6 -2.01 5.06 3.59
N ILE A 7 -2.88 5.43 2.63
CA ILE A 7 -3.05 4.67 1.38
C ILE A 7 -1.77 4.75 0.54
N ASP A 8 -1.20 5.94 0.39
CA ASP A 8 0.04 6.16 -0.36
C ASP A 8 1.20 5.38 0.26
N GLU A 9 1.32 5.39 1.59
CA GLU A 9 2.34 4.64 2.32
C GLU A 9 2.15 3.12 2.15
N ALA A 10 0.92 2.60 2.35
CA ALA A 10 0.63 1.18 2.19
C ALA A 10 0.91 0.69 0.76
N ALA A 11 0.50 1.46 -0.25
CA ALA A 11 0.75 1.14 -1.65
C ALA A 11 2.25 1.12 -1.98
N ARG A 12 3.00 2.10 -1.47
CA ARG A 12 4.45 2.20 -1.64
C ARG A 12 5.18 1.03 -1.01
N GLU A 13 4.85 0.69 0.23
CA GLU A 13 5.46 -0.44 0.95
C GLU A 13 5.16 -1.77 0.24
N LEU A 14 3.90 -2.00 -0.16
CA LEU A 14 3.56 -3.19 -0.93
C LEU A 14 4.37 -3.28 -2.24
N LEU A 15 4.50 -2.19 -2.99
CA LEU A 15 5.29 -2.18 -4.23
C LEU A 15 6.77 -2.43 -3.97
N ALA A 16 7.36 -1.81 -2.93
CA ALA A 16 8.76 -2.01 -2.54
C ALA A 16 9.07 -3.46 -2.18
N HIS A 17 8.08 -4.17 -1.65
CA HIS A 17 8.19 -5.55 -1.19
C HIS A 17 7.73 -6.61 -2.22
N GLY A 18 7.55 -6.23 -3.49
CA GLY A 18 7.21 -7.15 -4.59
C GLY A 18 5.73 -7.18 -4.97
N GLY A 19 4.97 -6.19 -4.53
CA GLY A 19 3.55 -6.03 -4.82
C GLY A 19 2.65 -6.85 -3.89
N PRO A 20 1.40 -7.14 -4.31
CA PRO A 20 0.41 -7.82 -3.48
C PRO A 20 0.83 -9.25 -3.09
N ALA A 21 1.72 -9.86 -3.87
CA ALA A 21 2.26 -11.18 -3.59
C ALA A 21 3.31 -11.18 -2.47
N CYS A 22 3.77 -10.01 -2.02
CA CYS A 22 4.75 -9.82 -0.96
C CYS A 22 5.95 -10.78 -1.09
N LEU A 23 6.79 -10.52 -2.10
CA LEU A 23 7.92 -11.39 -2.49
C LEU A 23 9.11 -11.30 -1.51
N THR A 24 8.98 -10.53 -0.43
CA THR A 24 10.01 -10.25 0.59
C THR A 24 9.37 -10.30 1.99
N ASP A 25 10.01 -9.74 3.03
CA ASP A 25 9.49 -9.77 4.41
C ASP A 25 8.06 -9.20 4.52
N PRO A 26 7.06 -10.01 4.95
CA PRO A 26 5.67 -9.60 4.96
C PRO A 26 5.27 -8.69 6.13
N HIS A 27 6.10 -8.57 7.18
CA HIS A 27 5.71 -7.83 8.38
C HIS A 27 5.63 -6.32 8.14
N VAL A 28 6.54 -5.78 7.33
CA VAL A 28 6.61 -4.34 7.02
C VAL A 28 5.39 -3.85 6.22
N PRO A 29 5.02 -4.47 5.08
CA PRO A 29 3.84 -4.06 4.34
C PRO A 29 2.54 -4.35 5.10
N LEU A 30 2.48 -5.38 5.95
CA LEU A 30 1.30 -5.66 6.77
C LEU A 30 1.00 -4.50 7.74
N ALA A 31 2.01 -3.98 8.44
CA ALA A 31 1.82 -2.86 9.36
C ALA A 31 1.39 -1.55 8.66
N ALA A 32 1.82 -1.33 7.41
CA ALA A 32 1.36 -0.19 6.62
C ALA A 32 -0.10 -0.36 6.16
N VAL A 33 -0.48 -1.58 5.75
CA VAL A 33 -1.85 -1.92 5.36
C VAL A 33 -2.83 -1.85 6.54
N GLU A 34 -2.44 -2.34 7.71
CA GLU A 34 -3.25 -2.26 8.93
C GLU A 34 -3.56 -0.80 9.31
N ARG A 35 -2.56 0.09 9.26
CA ARG A 35 -2.76 1.53 9.48
C ARG A 35 -3.71 2.16 8.46
N ALA A 36 -3.66 1.72 7.20
CA ALA A 36 -4.58 2.17 6.18
C ALA A 36 -6.03 1.73 6.48
N PHE A 37 -6.22 0.47 6.93
CA PHE A 37 -7.53 -0.03 7.33
C PHE A 37 -8.07 0.67 8.58
N GLU A 38 -7.24 0.96 9.58
CA GLU A 38 -7.64 1.73 10.76
C GLU A 38 -8.12 3.15 10.40
N ALA A 39 -7.56 3.75 9.35
CA ALA A 39 -8.01 5.04 8.82
C ALA A 39 -9.26 4.94 7.90
N GLY A 40 -9.84 3.75 7.74
CA GLY A 40 -11.02 3.51 6.92
C GLY A 40 -10.71 3.36 5.43
N ALA A 41 -9.48 3.03 5.04
CA ALA A 41 -9.17 2.61 3.69
C ALA A 41 -9.69 1.19 3.41
N THR A 42 -9.93 0.91 2.14
CA THR A 42 -10.28 -0.39 1.62
C THR A 42 -9.10 -1.00 0.87
N ALA A 43 -9.10 -2.32 0.71
CA ALA A 43 -8.08 -2.99 -0.09
C ALA A 43 -8.09 -2.50 -1.55
N ASP A 44 -9.26 -2.16 -2.09
CA ASP A 44 -9.41 -1.64 -3.46
C ASP A 44 -8.77 -0.26 -3.63
N GLU A 45 -8.88 0.62 -2.62
CA GLU A 45 -8.21 1.93 -2.64
C GLU A 45 -6.69 1.79 -2.62
N ILE A 46 -6.16 0.89 -1.80
CA ILE A 46 -4.72 0.59 -1.76
C ILE A 46 -4.26 0.00 -3.10
N ALA A 47 -5.01 -0.96 -3.66
CA ALA A 47 -4.69 -1.57 -4.96
C ALA A 47 -4.77 -0.57 -6.12
N ALA A 48 -5.72 0.37 -6.09
CA ALA A 48 -5.82 1.45 -7.06
C ALA A 48 -4.62 2.37 -7.00
N GLU A 49 -4.18 2.75 -5.81
CA GLU A 49 -2.99 3.58 -5.61
C GLU A 49 -1.72 2.86 -6.04
N MET A 50 -1.57 1.55 -5.75
CA MET A 50 -0.46 0.75 -6.26
C MET A 50 -0.37 0.78 -7.80
N ARG A 51 -1.51 0.65 -8.50
CA ARG A 51 -1.55 0.74 -9.97
C ARG A 51 -1.13 2.13 -10.47
N ARG A 52 -1.58 3.18 -9.80
CA ARG A 52 -1.20 4.57 -10.11
C ARG A 52 0.30 4.79 -9.95
N GLN A 53 0.87 4.40 -8.80
CA GLN A 53 2.31 4.56 -8.53
C GLN A 53 3.17 3.76 -9.50
N ARG A 54 2.78 2.53 -9.84
CA ARG A 54 3.50 1.70 -10.82
C ARG A 54 3.51 2.32 -12.22
N THR A 55 2.40 2.95 -12.63
CA THR A 55 2.30 3.66 -13.92
C THR A 55 3.16 4.91 -13.92
N ALA A 56 3.27 5.63 -12.79
CA ALA A 56 4.11 6.82 -12.67
C ALA A 56 5.63 6.53 -12.63
N GLN A 57 6.03 5.29 -12.34
CA GLN A 57 7.42 4.83 -12.35
C GLN A 57 7.90 4.28 -13.71
N SER A 58 6.97 4.12 -14.67
CA SER A 58 7.25 3.67 -16.04
C SER A 58 7.43 4.86 -16.97
#